data_AF-A0A0B8NZ98-F1
#
_entry.id   AF-A0A0B8NZ98-F1
#
_cell.length_a   1.000
_cell.length_b   1.000
_cell.length_c   1.000
_cell.angle_alpha   90.00
_cell.angle_beta   90.00
_cell.angle_gamma   90.00
#
_symmetry.space_group_name_H-M   'P 1'
#
loop_
_entity.id
_entity.type
_entity.pdbx_description
1 polymer ?
#
loop_
_entity_poly.entity_id
_entity_poly.type
_entity_poly.pdbx_seq_one_letter_code
_entity_poly.pdbx_strand_id
1 'polypeptide(L)'
;MPTPQETQKFIERTLANYFKAGGVEPIILVCSKPHEQYNMMALQALPENVIPIEVEDLPSIGIDTWFAALVNGATQVMFAASQRMPETIIRVLTAEVAQAQTLLEQLSLNKSTIEILYLESLRQGPPELITQDLGLRLVTCRAISVSVCLPHSMHWLSNTRSIRRSLPCQRGRRLVR
;
A
#
# COMPACT_ATOMS: atom_id res chain seq x y z
N MET A 1 1.75 22.92 4.36
CA MET A 1 2.02 21.49 4.08
C MET A 1 0.69 20.75 4.10
N PRO A 2 0.53 19.59 3.43
CA PRO A 2 -0.73 18.86 3.44
C PRO A 2 -1.11 18.41 4.85
N THR A 3 -2.39 18.47 5.18
CA THR A 3 -2.97 17.93 6.41
C THR A 3 -2.91 16.39 6.42
N PRO A 4 -3.08 15.72 7.58
CA PRO A 4 -3.07 14.26 7.63
C PRO A 4 -4.09 13.62 6.68
N GLN A 5 -5.27 14.22 6.55
CA GLN A 5 -6.33 13.75 5.65
C GLN A 5 -5.96 13.95 4.17
N GLU A 6 -5.24 15.02 3.84
CA GLU A 6 -4.72 15.24 2.48
C GLU A 6 -3.62 14.24 2.15
N THR A 7 -2.73 13.94 3.11
CA THR A 7 -1.69 12.91 2.96
C THR A 7 -2.30 11.53 2.76
N GLN A 8 -3.33 11.15 3.52
CA GLN A 8 -4.04 9.90 3.30
C GLN A 8 -4.64 9.81 1.89
N LYS A 9 -5.39 10.84 1.46
CA LYS A 9 -5.96 10.88 0.10
C LYS A 9 -4.88 10.85 -0.98
N PHE A 10 -3.72 11.45 -0.72
CA PHE A 10 -2.58 11.40 -1.62
C PHE A 10 -2.02 9.97 -1.74
N ILE A 11 -1.83 9.26 -0.62
CA ILE A 11 -1.40 7.85 -0.60
C ILE A 11 -2.37 6.97 -1.39
N GLU A 12 -3.69 7.09 -1.12
CA GLU A 12 -4.73 6.33 -1.82
C GLU A 12 -4.68 6.53 -3.33
N ARG A 13 -4.56 7.80 -3.79
CA ARG A 13 -4.43 8.13 -5.21
C ARG A 13 -3.14 7.59 -5.81
N THR A 14 -2.04 7.67 -5.07
CA THR A 14 -0.72 7.20 -5.50
C THR A 14 -0.74 5.69 -5.70
N LEU A 15 -1.24 4.93 -4.73
CA LEU A 15 -1.43 3.48 -4.85
C LEU A 15 -2.35 3.14 -6.03
N ALA A 16 -3.50 3.80 -6.15
CA ALA A 16 -4.41 3.58 -7.26
C ALA A 16 -3.75 3.79 -8.63
N ASN A 17 -2.88 4.80 -8.76
CA ASN A 17 -2.14 5.07 -9.99
C ASN A 17 -1.01 4.06 -10.22
N TYR A 18 -0.27 3.67 -9.18
CA TYR A 18 0.79 2.65 -9.24
C TYR A 18 0.23 1.32 -9.79
N PHE A 19 -0.92 0.88 -9.28
CA PHE A 19 -1.57 -0.32 -9.78
C PHE A 19 -2.13 -0.18 -11.20
N LYS A 20 -2.64 1.01 -11.58
CA LYS A 20 -3.05 1.27 -12.98
C LYS A 20 -1.88 1.19 -13.95
N ALA A 21 -0.67 1.51 -13.50
CA ALA A 21 0.57 1.37 -14.26
C ALA A 21 1.11 -0.07 -14.30
N GLY A 22 0.43 -1.03 -13.64
CA GLY A 22 0.85 -2.43 -13.60
C GLY A 22 1.82 -2.75 -12.45
N GLY A 23 2.07 -1.80 -11.55
CA GLY A 23 2.86 -2.05 -10.35
C GLY A 23 2.22 -3.11 -9.46
N VAL A 24 3.05 -3.87 -8.76
CA VAL A 24 2.65 -4.91 -7.80
C VAL A 24 3.36 -4.69 -6.47
N GLU A 25 2.79 -5.25 -5.40
CA GLU A 25 3.38 -5.31 -4.06
C GLU A 25 3.97 -3.96 -3.57
N PRO A 26 3.24 -2.83 -3.66
CA PRO A 26 3.81 -1.54 -3.26
C PRO A 26 4.10 -1.50 -1.76
N ILE A 27 5.19 -0.84 -1.40
CA ILE A 27 5.58 -0.55 -0.02
C ILE A 27 5.61 0.97 0.13
N ILE A 28 4.94 1.49 1.16
CA ILE A 28 4.96 2.93 1.44
C ILE A 28 6.15 3.25 2.34
N LEU A 29 7.01 4.18 1.93
CA LEU A 29 8.08 4.71 2.78
C LEU A 29 7.77 6.17 3.15
N VAL A 30 7.32 6.39 4.37
CA VAL A 30 7.06 7.72 4.91
C VAL A 30 8.38 8.38 5.26
N CYS A 31 8.66 9.53 4.64
CA CYS A 31 9.90 10.27 4.75
C CYS A 31 9.62 11.68 5.29
N SER A 32 10.43 12.19 6.21
CA SER A 32 10.34 13.60 6.63
C SER A 32 11.35 14.49 5.90
N LYS A 33 10.94 15.74 5.65
CA LYS A 33 11.73 16.75 4.95
C LYS A 33 13.09 17.07 5.57
N PRO A 34 13.24 17.19 6.90
CA PRO A 34 14.51 17.61 7.50
C PRO A 34 15.68 16.63 7.29
N HIS A 35 15.43 15.45 6.70
CA HIS A 35 16.40 14.37 6.52
C HIS A 35 16.59 13.94 5.05
N GLU A 36 16.38 14.86 4.11
CA GLU A 36 16.43 14.62 2.64
C GLU A 36 17.66 13.82 2.16
N GLN A 37 18.85 14.08 2.72
CA GLN A 37 20.07 13.34 2.38
C GLN A 37 19.97 11.83 2.69
N TYR A 38 19.29 11.45 3.76
CA TYR A 38 19.08 10.05 4.12
C TYR A 38 17.98 9.40 3.30
N ASN A 39 16.97 10.18 2.88
CA ASN A 39 15.90 9.70 2.01
C ASN A 39 16.47 9.27 0.65
N MET A 40 17.42 10.02 0.09
CA MET A 40 18.11 9.62 -1.15
C MET A 40 18.90 8.32 -1.00
N MET A 41 19.56 8.10 0.14
CA MET A 41 20.28 6.84 0.40
C MET A 41 19.32 5.65 0.49
N ALA A 42 18.17 5.82 1.15
CA ALA A 42 17.14 4.79 1.21
C ALA A 42 16.62 4.42 -0.19
N LEU A 43 16.32 5.42 -1.02
CA LEU A 43 15.81 5.18 -2.37
C LEU A 43 16.81 4.46 -3.28
N GLN A 44 18.10 4.54 -3.02
CA GLN A 44 19.12 3.77 -3.74
C GLN A 44 19.28 2.33 -3.23
N ALA A 45 18.97 2.09 -1.95
CA ALA A 45 19.14 0.79 -1.30
C ALA A 45 17.89 -0.09 -1.33
N LEU A 46 16.72 0.53 -1.53
CA LEU A 46 15.42 -0.13 -1.52
C LEU A 46 14.94 -0.48 -2.95
N PRO A 47 14.11 -1.52 -3.11
CA PRO A 47 13.61 -1.92 -4.42
C PRO A 47 12.60 -0.92 -4.99
N GLU A 48 12.36 -1.00 -6.30
CA GLU A 48 11.54 -0.03 -7.06
C GLU A 48 10.06 0.03 -6.64
N ASN A 49 9.55 -1.02 -6.00
CA ASN A 49 8.19 -1.05 -5.46
C ASN A 49 8.03 -0.26 -4.15
N VAL A 50 9.11 0.33 -3.62
CA VAL A 50 9.06 1.26 -2.50
C VAL A 50 8.71 2.67 -3.00
N ILE A 51 7.58 3.19 -2.53
CA ILE A 51 7.02 4.47 -2.92
C ILE A 51 7.24 5.48 -1.78
N PRO A 52 8.09 6.50 -1.97
CA PRO A 52 8.30 7.52 -0.96
C PRO A 52 7.09 8.45 -0.85
N ILE A 53 6.68 8.73 0.39
CA ILE A 53 5.64 9.71 0.72
C ILE A 53 6.25 10.72 1.69
N GLU A 54 6.36 11.96 1.25
CA GLU A 54 6.96 13.02 2.04
C GLU A 54 5.93 13.68 2.97
N VAL A 55 6.31 13.84 4.24
CA VAL A 55 5.52 14.49 5.29
C VAL A 55 6.34 15.56 6.02
N GLU A 56 5.65 16.39 6.81
CA GLU A 56 6.31 17.42 7.62
C GLU A 56 7.19 16.79 8.72
N ASP A 57 6.63 15.83 9.45
CA ASP A 57 7.33 15.00 10.42
C ASP A 57 6.70 13.60 10.46
N LEU A 58 7.45 12.57 10.86
CA LEU A 58 6.97 11.19 10.83
C LEU A 58 5.69 10.96 11.67
N PRO A 59 5.55 11.53 12.88
CA PRO A 59 4.32 11.41 13.68
C PRO A 59 3.17 12.31 13.20
N SER A 60 3.31 12.99 12.06
CA SER A 60 2.25 13.90 11.59
C SER A 60 1.05 13.17 10.99
N ILE A 61 1.19 11.88 10.67
CA ILE A 61 0.10 11.04 10.15
C ILE A 61 -0.27 9.96 11.16
N GLY A 62 -1.54 9.87 11.50
CA GLY A 62 -2.02 8.88 12.47
C GLY A 62 -2.16 7.47 11.89
N ILE A 63 -2.36 6.51 12.79
CA ILE A 63 -2.54 5.07 12.51
C ILE A 63 -3.57 4.80 11.41
N ASP A 64 -4.67 5.56 11.37
CA ASP A 64 -5.71 5.44 10.34
C ASP A 64 -5.16 5.56 8.91
N THR A 65 -4.15 6.44 8.71
CA THR A 65 -3.51 6.63 7.41
C THR A 65 -2.71 5.40 6.99
N TRP A 66 -2.05 4.74 7.95
CA TRP A 66 -1.20 3.59 7.68
C TRP A 66 -2.07 2.38 7.32
N PHE A 67 -3.14 2.14 8.09
CA PHE A 67 -4.11 1.09 7.78
C PHE A 67 -4.89 1.39 6.48
N ALA A 68 -5.20 2.65 6.18
CA ALA A 68 -5.78 3.02 4.90
C ALA A 68 -4.86 2.64 3.73
N ALA A 69 -3.54 2.83 3.87
CA ALA A 69 -2.58 2.40 2.86
C ALA A 69 -2.62 0.88 2.65
N LEU A 70 -2.63 0.10 3.75
CA LEU A 70 -2.70 -1.36 3.70
C LEU A 70 -3.98 -1.87 3.04
N VAL A 71 -5.15 -1.32 3.42
CA VAL A 71 -6.44 -1.66 2.80
C VAL A 71 -6.47 -1.30 1.30
N ASN A 72 -5.71 -0.28 0.90
CA ASN A 72 -5.58 0.12 -0.51
C ASN A 72 -4.48 -0.65 -1.26
N GLY A 73 -3.84 -1.65 -0.63
CA GLY A 73 -2.94 -2.60 -1.29
C GLY A 73 -1.47 -2.40 -1.01
N ALA A 74 -1.08 -1.48 -0.13
CA ALA A 74 0.28 -1.48 0.37
C ALA A 74 0.53 -2.80 1.12
N THR A 75 1.66 -3.44 0.83
CA THR A 75 2.11 -4.68 1.50
C THR A 75 2.85 -4.37 2.80
N GLN A 76 3.41 -3.17 2.90
CA GLN A 76 4.09 -2.67 4.09
C GLN A 76 4.04 -1.14 4.14
N VAL A 77 4.05 -0.57 5.35
CA VAL A 77 4.25 0.86 5.62
C VAL A 77 5.46 1.02 6.52
N MET A 78 6.46 1.75 6.04
CA MET A 78 7.73 1.96 6.73
C MET A 78 7.95 3.44 7.01
N PHE A 79 8.57 3.75 8.15
CA PHE A 79 8.98 5.11 8.51
C PHE A 79 10.49 5.26 8.40
N ALA A 80 10.97 6.13 7.53
CA ALA A 80 12.38 6.43 7.36
C ALA A 80 12.89 7.32 8.51
N ALA A 81 13.28 6.69 9.62
CA ALA A 81 13.78 7.38 10.82
C ALA A 81 15.31 7.49 10.82
N SER A 82 15.82 8.49 11.53
CA SER A 82 17.24 8.61 11.85
C SER A 82 17.42 8.69 13.35
N GLN A 83 18.52 8.14 13.86
CA GLN A 83 18.91 8.26 15.27
C GLN A 83 19.20 9.71 15.70
N ARG A 84 19.25 10.65 14.73
CA ARG A 84 19.46 12.08 14.98
C ARG A 84 18.16 12.87 15.11
N MET A 85 17.01 12.23 14.93
CA MET A 85 15.72 12.86 15.17
C MET A 85 15.55 13.22 16.65
N PRO A 86 14.77 14.27 16.98
CA PRO A 86 14.49 14.60 18.38
C PRO A 86 13.86 13.42 19.12
N GLU A 87 14.27 13.22 20.37
CA GLU A 87 13.80 12.10 21.21
C GLU A 87 12.27 12.09 21.35
N THR A 88 11.64 13.26 21.41
CA THR A 88 10.18 13.40 21.47
C THR A 88 9.50 12.80 20.25
N ILE A 89 10.07 13.00 19.05
CA ILE A 89 9.55 12.47 17.78
C ILE A 89 9.67 10.95 17.75
N ILE A 90 10.86 10.43 18.07
CA ILE A 90 11.10 8.98 18.13
C ILE A 90 10.18 8.30 19.14
N ARG A 91 10.00 8.90 20.33
CA ARG A 91 9.13 8.36 21.38
C ARG A 91 7.66 8.27 20.93
N VAL A 92 7.12 9.34 20.34
CA VAL A 92 5.74 9.35 19.85
C VAL A 92 5.57 8.33 18.72
N LEU A 93 6.44 8.36 17.71
CA LEU A 93 6.39 7.43 16.58
C LEU A 93 6.46 5.97 17.04
N THR A 94 7.38 5.65 17.96
CA THR A 94 7.54 4.29 18.50
C THR A 94 6.28 3.82 19.25
N ALA A 95 5.63 4.71 20.00
CA ALA A 95 4.39 4.38 20.71
C ALA A 95 3.24 4.09 19.74
N GLU A 96 3.09 4.90 18.69
CA GLU A 96 2.04 4.70 17.68
C GLU A 96 2.29 3.44 16.84
N VAL A 97 3.54 3.18 16.43
CA VAL A 97 3.91 1.94 15.73
C VAL A 97 3.67 0.73 16.61
N ALA A 98 4.03 0.76 17.89
CA ALA A 98 3.75 -0.35 18.81
C ALA A 98 2.24 -0.62 18.96
N GLN A 99 1.42 0.43 18.98
CA GLN A 99 -0.04 0.28 18.99
C GLN A 99 -0.55 -0.36 17.69
N ALA A 100 -0.09 0.11 16.53
CA ALA A 100 -0.45 -0.47 15.24
C ALA A 100 -0.01 -1.94 15.11
N GLN A 101 1.20 -2.28 15.58
CA GLN A 101 1.73 -3.63 15.62
C GLN A 101 0.89 -4.57 16.50
N THR A 102 0.43 -4.08 17.66
CA THR A 102 -0.48 -4.84 18.53
C THR A 102 -1.78 -5.18 17.80
N LEU A 103 -2.34 -4.22 17.05
CA LEU A 103 -3.55 -4.45 16.24
C LEU A 103 -3.30 -5.47 15.12
N LEU A 104 -2.16 -5.41 14.43
CA LEU A 104 -1.79 -6.38 13.40
C LEU A 104 -1.67 -7.80 13.97
N GLU A 105 -1.00 -7.96 15.12
CA GLU A 105 -0.86 -9.26 15.78
C GLU A 105 -2.21 -9.83 16.21
N GLN A 106 -3.12 -9.01 16.72
CA GLN A 106 -4.50 -9.42 17.06
C GLN A 106 -5.29 -9.92 15.84
N LEU A 107 -4.96 -9.43 14.65
CA LEU A 107 -5.51 -9.88 13.37
C LEU A 107 -4.72 -11.06 12.76
N SER A 108 -3.73 -11.61 13.48
CA SER A 108 -2.81 -12.64 12.99
C SER A 108 -2.01 -12.23 11.76
N LEU A 109 -1.77 -10.92 11.61
CA LEU A 109 -0.92 -10.34 10.57
C LEU A 109 0.50 -10.15 11.10
N ASN A 110 1.48 -10.10 10.19
CA ASN A 110 2.85 -9.82 10.57
C ASN A 110 2.95 -8.37 11.10
N LYS A 111 3.43 -8.20 12.33
CA LYS A 111 3.61 -6.87 12.94
C LYS A 111 4.53 -5.96 12.13
N SER A 112 5.55 -6.51 11.46
CA SER A 112 6.48 -5.76 10.60
C SER A 112 5.83 -5.20 9.33
N THR A 113 4.54 -5.50 9.08
CA THR A 113 3.73 -4.78 8.08
C THR A 113 3.71 -3.27 8.34
N ILE A 114 3.86 -2.83 9.59
CA ILE A 114 4.08 -1.43 9.95
C ILE A 114 5.36 -1.34 10.80
N GLU A 115 6.40 -0.68 10.31
CA GLU A 115 7.72 -0.70 10.98
C GLU A 115 8.51 0.62 10.83
N ILE A 116 9.39 0.88 11.79
CA ILE A 116 10.37 1.98 11.72
C ILE A 116 11.66 1.45 11.09
N LEU A 117 12.05 2.03 9.96
CA LEU A 117 13.34 1.80 9.33
C LEU A 117 14.33 2.89 9.76
N TYR A 118 15.29 2.52 10.61
CA TYR A 118 16.42 3.39 10.89
C TYR A 118 17.38 3.41 9.69
N LEU A 119 17.52 4.56 9.06
CA LEU A 119 18.28 4.72 7.81
C LEU A 119 19.76 4.35 7.95
N GLU A 120 20.32 4.45 9.15
CA GLU A 120 21.67 4.01 9.45
C GLU A 120 21.86 2.48 9.34
N SER A 121 20.79 1.69 9.54
CA SER A 121 20.85 0.23 9.46
C SER A 121 21.01 -0.28 8.03
N LEU A 122 20.63 0.52 7.02
CA LEU A 122 20.79 0.17 5.60
C LEU A 122 22.24 -0.08 5.21
N ARG A 123 23.21 0.44 5.98
CA ARG A 123 24.64 0.16 5.80
C ARG A 123 25.01 -1.30 6.10
N GLN A 124 24.19 -1.98 6.91
CA GLN A 124 24.39 -3.37 7.30
C GLN A 124 23.70 -4.34 6.33
N GLY A 125 22.75 -3.85 5.53
CA GLY A 125 22.02 -4.63 4.55
C GLY A 125 20.62 -4.08 4.30
N PRO A 126 19.92 -4.60 3.27
CA PRO A 126 18.52 -4.27 3.05
C PRO A 126 17.65 -4.80 4.19
N PRO A 127 16.56 -4.10 4.55
CA PRO A 127 15.60 -4.58 5.54
C PRO A 127 14.82 -5.79 4.99
N GLU A 128 14.22 -6.56 5.89
CA GLU A 128 13.20 -7.53 5.51
C GLU A 128 11.94 -6.79 5.05
N LEU A 129 11.46 -7.12 3.85
CA LEU A 129 10.29 -6.50 3.26
C LEU A 129 9.11 -7.45 3.29
N ILE A 130 7.95 -6.94 3.69
CA ILE A 130 6.71 -7.70 3.66
C ILE A 130 6.07 -7.49 2.29
N THR A 131 6.00 -8.55 1.48
CA THR A 131 5.40 -8.52 0.14
C THR A 131 4.02 -9.16 0.07
N GLN A 132 3.50 -9.63 1.21
CA GLN A 132 2.18 -10.25 1.27
C GLN A 132 1.08 -9.20 1.13
N ASP A 133 0.32 -9.25 0.03
CA ASP A 133 -0.91 -8.46 -0.13
C ASP A 133 -2.01 -9.02 0.78
N LEU A 134 -2.66 -8.13 1.54
CA LEU A 134 -3.81 -8.48 2.37
C LEU A 134 -5.06 -8.83 1.54
N GLY A 135 -5.08 -8.47 0.25
CA GLY A 135 -6.20 -8.76 -0.66
C GLY A 135 -7.48 -7.98 -0.33
N LEU A 136 -7.38 -6.93 0.48
CA LEU A 136 -8.52 -6.13 0.97
C LEU A 136 -8.95 -5.02 0.02
N ARG A 137 -8.25 -4.87 -1.10
CA ARG A 137 -8.51 -3.81 -2.07
C ARG A 137 -9.91 -3.97 -2.64
N LEU A 138 -10.77 -2.99 -2.34
CA LEU A 138 -12.07 -2.85 -2.98
C LEU A 138 -11.84 -2.36 -4.42
N VAL A 139 -11.47 -3.28 -5.31
CA VAL A 139 -11.43 -3.01 -6.75
C VAL A 139 -12.82 -2.52 -7.13
N THR A 140 -12.93 -1.32 -7.70
CA THR A 140 -14.13 -0.93 -8.44
C THR A 140 -14.30 -1.95 -9.56
N CYS A 141 -15.18 -2.90 -9.30
CA CYS A 141 -15.53 -4.07 -10.10
C CYS A 141 -14.99 -4.07 -11.55
N ARG A 142 -13.83 -4.71 -11.75
CA ARG A 142 -13.59 -5.48 -12.98
C ARG A 142 -13.82 -6.92 -12.57
N ALA A 143 -14.83 -7.56 -13.17
CA ALA A 143 -15.28 -8.90 -12.87
C ALA A 143 -14.12 -9.83 -12.51
N ILE A 144 -14.02 -10.18 -11.23
CA ILE A 144 -13.19 -11.28 -10.78
C ILE A 144 -13.85 -12.53 -11.36
N SER A 145 -13.30 -13.03 -12.47
CA SER A 145 -13.63 -14.38 -12.92
C SER A 145 -12.90 -15.32 -11.97
N VAL A 146 -13.55 -15.65 -10.84
CA VAL A 146 -13.12 -16.78 -10.02
C VAL A 146 -13.37 -18.02 -10.87
N SER A 147 -12.35 -18.50 -11.58
CA SER A 147 -12.38 -19.87 -12.09
C SER A 147 -12.25 -20.79 -10.88
N VAL A 148 -13.39 -21.23 -10.37
CA VAL A 148 -13.44 -22.40 -9.49
C VAL A 148 -12.89 -23.56 -10.32
N CYS A 149 -11.68 -24.00 -10.01
CA CYS A 149 -11.18 -25.29 -10.47
C CYS A 149 -12.02 -26.36 -9.76
N LEU A 150 -13.10 -26.82 -10.41
CA LEU A 150 -13.76 -28.05 -9.99
C LEU A 150 -12.75 -29.20 -10.10
N PRO A 151 -12.63 -30.06 -9.08
CA PRO A 151 -11.76 -31.22 -9.14
C PRO A 151 -12.17 -32.14 -10.29
N HIS A 152 -11.15 -32.61 -11.01
CA HIS A 152 -11.24 -33.39 -12.23
C HIS A 152 -11.70 -34.82 -11.91
N SER A 153 -13.01 -35.06 -11.81
CA SER A 153 -13.63 -36.38 -12.01
C SER A 153 -15.15 -36.30 -11.99
N MET A 154 -15.75 -36.24 -13.18
CA MET A 154 -16.76 -37.20 -13.65
C MET A 154 -17.45 -36.66 -14.91
N HIS A 155 -17.35 -37.46 -15.95
CA HIS A 155 -17.80 -37.22 -17.31
C HIS A 155 -19.32 -37.44 -17.39
N TRP A 156 -20.14 -36.38 -17.46
CA TRP A 156 -21.53 -36.50 -17.87
C TRP A 156 -21.99 -35.32 -18.74
N LEU A 157 -22.77 -35.69 -19.74
CA LEU A 157 -23.12 -34.95 -20.93
C LEU A 157 -24.09 -33.77 -20.72
N SER A 158 -24.03 -32.87 -21.69
CA SER A 158 -25.13 -32.17 -22.36
C SER A 158 -25.58 -30.78 -21.86
N ASN A 159 -25.17 -29.79 -22.67
CA ASN A 159 -26.05 -28.82 -23.35
C ASN A 159 -26.90 -27.88 -22.47
N THR A 160 -26.37 -26.70 -22.16
CA THR A 160 -27.19 -25.47 -22.14
C THR A 160 -26.42 -24.28 -22.72
N ARG A 161 -27.12 -23.57 -23.61
CA ARG A 161 -26.67 -22.41 -24.38
C ARG A 161 -26.12 -21.29 -23.48
N SER A 162 -24.90 -20.86 -23.75
CA SER A 162 -24.38 -19.56 -23.32
C SER A 162 -25.20 -18.44 -23.97
N ILE A 163 -26.10 -17.82 -23.21
CA ILE A 163 -26.75 -16.57 -23.60
C ILE A 163 -25.75 -15.44 -23.33
N ARG A 164 -24.98 -15.06 -24.36
CA ARG A 164 -24.32 -13.75 -24.40
C ARG A 164 -25.39 -12.68 -24.64
N ARG A 165 -25.88 -12.03 -23.59
CA ARG A 165 -26.55 -10.72 -23.73
C ARG A 165 -25.48 -9.64 -23.83
N SER A 166 -25.16 -9.27 -25.07
CA SER A 166 -24.45 -8.03 -25.39
C SER A 166 -25.34 -6.83 -25.01
N LEU A 167 -24.91 -6.03 -24.04
CA LEU A 167 -25.50 -4.71 -23.79
C LEU A 167 -24.95 -3.72 -24.85
N PRO A 168 -25.79 -2.91 -25.50
CA PRO A 168 -25.33 -1.96 -26.51
C PRO A 168 -24.59 -0.78 -25.89
N CYS A 169 -23.39 -0.53 -26.41
CA CYS A 169 -22.58 0.66 -26.15
C CYS A 169 -23.30 1.90 -26.72
N GLN A 170 -23.91 2.72 -25.87
CA GLN A 170 -24.48 4.01 -26.28
C GLN A 170 -23.35 5.03 -26.48
N ARG A 171 -22.98 5.26 -27.75
CA ARG A 171 -22.23 6.44 -28.19
C ARG A 171 -23.13 7.68 -28.10
N GLY A 172 -22.91 8.54 -27.10
CA GLY A 172 -23.45 9.90 -27.04
C GLY A 172 -22.72 10.81 -28.05
N ARG A 173 -23.49 11.37 -28.98
CA ARG A 173 -23.06 12.22 -30.10
C ARG A 173 -22.58 13.60 -29.65
N ARG A 174 -21.61 14.13 -30.41
CA ARG A 174 -21.36 15.58 -30.56
C ARG A 174 -22.65 16.31 -30.92
N LEU A 175 -22.86 17.48 -30.31
CA LEU A 175 -23.65 18.56 -30.88
C LEU A 175 -22.77 19.80 -30.89
N VAL A 176 -22.44 20.21 -32.10
CA VAL A 176 -21.89 21.53 -32.45
C VAL A 176 -23.08 22.47 -32.53
N ARG A 177 -23.03 23.58 -31.81
CA ARG A 177 -23.42 24.93 -32.25
C ARG A 177 -22.91 25.96 -31.26
#